data_AF-A0A1I2RHG9-F1
#
_entry.id   AF-A0A1I2RHG9-F1
#
_cell.length_a   1.000
_cell.length_b   1.000
_cell.length_c   1.000
_cell.angle_alpha   90.00
_cell.angle_beta   90.00
_cell.angle_gamma   90.00
#
_symmetry.space_group_name_H-M   'P 1'
#
loop_
_entity.id
_entity.type
_entity.pdbx_description
1 polymer ?
#
loop_
_entity_poly.entity_id
_entity_poly.type
_entity_poly.pdbx_seq_one_letter_code
_entity_poly.pdbx_strand_id
1 'polypeptide(L)'
;MEERLLPLRPNVRVVGVDASAAMLSLAKQRLKEAQFRLIRHDLNDIESLSLPSAPLQAVIIVQTLHHLPHPKQREVYRFVHRHLEPGGLFLFMDRVRLPAAPTCGNGSSSKRNTRAEKAGNNS
;
A
#
# COMPACT_ATOMS: atom_id res chain seq x y z
N MET A 1 -6.67 4.40 15.74
CA MET A 1 -7.48 3.22 16.12
C MET A 1 -6.90 2.56 17.37
N GLU A 2 -5.59 2.30 17.38
CA GLU A 2 -4.89 1.62 18.48
C GLU A 2 -5.00 2.32 19.84
N GLU A 3 -4.82 3.65 19.91
CA GLU A 3 -4.86 4.44 21.16
C GLU A 3 -6.15 4.27 21.97
N ARG A 4 -7.29 4.00 21.32
CA ARG A 4 -8.60 3.88 21.97
C ARG A 4 -8.95 2.43 22.33
N LEU A 5 -8.40 1.44 21.63
CA LEU A 5 -8.74 0.03 21.82
C LEU A 5 -7.87 -0.65 22.88
N LEU A 6 -6.59 -0.29 22.95
CA LEU A 6 -5.62 -0.99 23.80
C LEU A 6 -5.78 -0.76 25.29
N PRO A 7 -6.23 0.42 25.78
CA PRO A 7 -6.59 0.57 27.19
C PRO A 7 -7.70 -0.39 27.64
N LEU A 8 -8.55 -0.86 26.71
CA LEU A 8 -9.63 -1.82 26.97
C LEU A 8 -9.18 -3.28 26.83
N ARG A 9 -7.93 -3.51 26.43
CA ARG A 9 -7.33 -4.82 26.16
C ARG A 9 -5.89 -4.85 26.69
N PRO A 10 -5.70 -4.86 28.02
CA PRO A 10 -4.37 -4.76 28.66
C PRO A 10 -3.42 -5.90 28.27
N ASN A 11 -3.97 -7.05 27.87
CA ASN A 11 -3.19 -8.23 27.46
C ASN A 11 -2.76 -8.21 25.99
N VAL A 12 -3.22 -7.23 25.20
CA VAL A 12 -2.82 -7.12 23.80
C VAL A 12 -1.45 -6.44 23.73
N ARG A 13 -0.55 -7.07 22.97
CA ARG A 13 0.74 -6.53 22.58
C ARG A 13 0.73 -6.24 21.09
N VAL A 14 1.28 -5.10 20.71
CA VAL A 14 1.30 -4.67 19.30
C VAL A 14 2.75 -4.49 18.86
N VAL A 15 3.05 -5.00 17.67
CA VAL A 15 4.30 -4.75 16.98
C VAL A 15 4.02 -3.83 15.79
N GLY A 16 4.57 -2.63 15.82
CA GLY A 16 4.49 -1.68 14.71
C GLY A 16 5.77 -1.74 13.88
N VAL A 17 5.66 -1.81 12.56
CA VAL A 17 6.79 -1.88 11.64
C VAL A 17 6.65 -0.80 10.57
N ASP A 18 7.68 0.05 10.43
CA ASP A 18 7.71 1.12 9.41
C ASP A 18 9.17 1.44 9.04
N ALA A 19 9.45 1.81 7.79
CA ALA A 19 10.78 2.22 7.35
C ALA A 19 11.11 3.66 7.81
N SER A 20 10.09 4.49 8.02
CA SER A 20 10.16 5.90 8.36
C SER A 20 10.39 6.09 9.86
N ALA A 21 11.58 6.59 10.19
CA ALA A 21 11.90 6.99 11.56
C ALA A 21 10.94 8.06 12.10
N ALA A 22 10.44 8.96 11.23
CA ALA A 22 9.49 10.00 11.61
C ALA A 22 8.13 9.41 12.02
N MET A 23 7.61 8.42 11.27
CA MET A 23 6.35 7.75 11.61
C MET A 23 6.46 6.98 12.92
N LEU A 24 7.58 6.28 13.13
CA LEU A 24 7.82 5.57 14.40
C LEU A 24 7.94 6.53 15.58
N SER A 25 8.53 7.71 15.38
CA SER A 25 8.64 8.73 16.42
C SER A 25 7.26 9.27 16.81
N LEU A 26 6.40 9.52 15.82
CA LEU A 26 5.02 9.94 16.05
C LEU A 26 4.19 8.85 16.74
N ALA A 27 4.34 7.59 16.32
CA ALA A 27 3.71 6.45 16.99
C ALA A 27 4.16 6.35 18.45
N LYS A 28 5.46 6.52 18.73
CA LYS A 28 5.99 6.49 20.09
C LYS A 28 5.38 7.58 20.98
N GLN A 29 5.16 8.78 20.46
CA GLN A 29 4.53 9.88 21.23
C GLN A 29 3.07 9.61 21.58
N ARG A 30 2.36 8.89 20.72
CA ARG A 30 0.93 8.61 20.84
C ARG A 30 0.61 7.41 21.72
N LEU A 31 1.53 6.46 21.80
CA LEU A 31 1.29 5.13 22.33
C LEU A 31 1.95 4.94 23.70
N LYS A 32 1.26 4.27 24.63
CA LYS A 32 1.84 3.93 25.94
C LYS A 32 2.88 2.82 25.77
N GLU A 33 4.13 3.10 26.15
CA GLU A 33 5.30 2.25 25.81
C GLU A 33 5.18 0.77 26.22
N ALA A 34 4.44 0.44 27.28
CA ALA A 34 4.38 -0.92 27.84
C ALA A 34 3.70 -1.98 26.93
N GLN A 35 2.83 -1.58 25.99
CA GLN A 35 2.07 -2.51 25.15
C GLN A 35 2.58 -2.58 23.70
N PHE A 36 3.58 -1.76 23.35
CA PHE A 36 4.03 -1.60 21.97
C PHE A 36 5.51 -1.87 21.81
N ARG A 37 5.83 -2.55 20.71
CA ARG A 37 7.20 -2.61 20.20
C ARG A 37 7.22 -2.04 18.79
N LEU A 38 8.00 -1.00 18.59
CA LEU A 38 8.20 -0.37 17.29
C LEU A 38 9.51 -0.86 16.69
N ILE A 39 9.46 -1.32 15.44
CA ILE A 39 10.60 -1.84 14.69
C ILE A 39 10.75 -0.99 13.43
N ARG A 40 11.95 -0.45 13.23
CA ARG A 40 12.29 0.19 11.96
C ARG A 40 12.74 -0.86 10.97
N HIS A 41 11.99 -1.05 9.89
CA HIS A 41 12.30 -2.06 8.88
C HIS A 41 11.77 -1.67 7.50
N ASP A 42 12.50 -2.03 6.45
CA ASP A 42 12.03 -1.89 5.07
C ASP A 42 11.32 -3.17 4.61
N LEU A 43 10.08 -3.03 4.16
CA LEU A 43 9.30 -4.17 3.66
C LEU A 43 9.79 -4.72 2.32
N ASN A 44 10.69 -4.02 1.61
CA ASN A 44 11.42 -4.59 0.47
C ASN A 44 12.31 -5.77 0.88
N ASP A 45 12.68 -5.86 2.15
CA ASP A 45 13.46 -6.96 2.73
C ASP A 45 12.69 -7.63 3.88
N ILE A 46 11.42 -7.97 3.63
CA ILE A 46 10.53 -8.54 4.65
C ILE A 46 11.05 -9.85 5.25
N GLU A 47 11.82 -10.64 4.50
CA GLU A 47 12.33 -11.93 4.96
C GLU A 47 13.39 -11.80 6.07
N SER A 48 14.04 -10.64 6.21
CA SER A 48 14.97 -10.37 7.32
C SER A 48 14.28 -9.79 8.57
N LEU A 49 12.97 -9.52 8.51
CA LEU A 49 12.21 -8.99 9.64
C LEU A 49 12.07 -10.04 10.75
N SER A 50 12.72 -9.79 11.89
CA SER A 50 12.55 -10.61 13.09
C SER A 50 11.42 -10.06 13.97
N LEU A 51 10.35 -10.83 14.12
CA LEU A 51 9.27 -10.52 15.05
C LEU A 51 9.55 -11.09 16.45
N PRO A 52 9.16 -10.38 17.53
CA PRO A 52 9.40 -10.81 18.91
C PRO A 52 8.54 -11.99 19.39
N SER A 53 7.46 -12.34 18.69
CA SER A 53 6.48 -13.32 19.15
C SER A 53 5.94 -14.17 18.00
N ALA A 54 5.76 -15.47 18.26
CA ALA A 54 5.09 -16.42 17.39
C ALA A 54 3.73 -16.82 17.99
N PRO A 55 2.74 -17.21 17.19
CA PRO A 55 2.29 -16.62 15.93
C PRO A 55 1.33 -15.43 16.18
N LEU A 56 1.03 -14.65 15.14
CA LEU A 56 0.22 -13.44 15.21
C LEU A 56 -1.27 -13.81 15.14
N GLN A 57 -2.05 -13.26 16.06
CA GLN A 57 -3.52 -13.38 16.03
C GLN A 57 -4.15 -12.46 14.98
N ALA A 58 -3.49 -11.32 14.68
CA ALA A 58 -3.93 -10.38 13.67
C ALA A 58 -2.75 -9.67 13.02
N VAL A 59 -2.88 -9.40 11.71
CA VAL A 59 -1.99 -8.54 10.94
C VAL A 59 -2.82 -7.48 10.23
N ILE A 60 -2.39 -6.22 10.38
CA ILE A 60 -3.03 -5.06 9.78
C ILE A 60 -2.00 -4.34 8.93
N ILE A 61 -2.29 -4.15 7.66
CA ILE A 61 -1.46 -3.38 6.72
C ILE A 61 -2.31 -2.22 6.18
N VAL A 62 -1.83 -0.99 6.35
CA VAL A 62 -2.54 0.22 5.97
C VAL A 62 -1.66 1.10 5.11
N GLN A 63 -2.05 1.28 3.84
CA GLN A 63 -1.42 2.23 2.91
C GLN A 63 0.11 2.05 2.81
N THR A 64 0.60 0.81 2.75
CA THR A 64 2.04 0.53 2.78
C THR A 64 2.55 -0.21 1.54
N LEU A 65 1.77 -1.14 0.98
CA LEU A 65 2.29 -2.06 -0.04
C LEU A 65 2.22 -1.48 -1.46
N HIS A 66 1.44 -0.43 -1.69
CA HIS A 66 1.34 0.23 -3.00
C HIS A 66 2.67 0.80 -3.53
N HIS A 67 3.67 1.00 -2.67
CA HIS A 67 5.02 1.40 -3.08
C HIS A 67 5.91 0.22 -3.48
N LEU A 68 5.53 -1.01 -3.13
CA LEU A 68 6.32 -2.20 -3.40
C LEU A 68 6.01 -2.76 -4.80
N PRO A 69 7.03 -3.23 -5.53
CA PRO A 69 6.83 -4.04 -6.73
C PRO A 69 6.02 -5.31 -6.41
N HIS A 70 5.25 -5.82 -7.37
CA HIS A 70 4.42 -7.02 -7.18
C HIS A 70 5.15 -8.24 -6.59
N PRO A 71 6.41 -8.56 -6.97
CA PRO A 71 7.16 -9.65 -6.34
C PRO A 71 7.33 -9.43 -4.82
N LYS A 72 7.63 -8.20 -4.41
CA LYS A 72 7.81 -7.84 -2.99
C LYS A 72 6.50 -7.85 -2.21
N GLN A 73 5.40 -7.42 -2.83
CA GLN A 73 4.07 -7.61 -2.21
C GLN A 73 3.77 -9.09 -1.94
N ARG A 74 4.12 -9.98 -2.88
CA ARG A 74 3.95 -11.43 -2.71
C ARG A 74 4.78 -11.99 -1.57
N GLU A 75 6.03 -11.55 -1.43
CA GLU A 75 6.88 -11.91 -0.30
C GLU A 75 6.22 -11.50 1.04
N VAL A 76 5.68 -10.27 1.12
CA VAL A 76 4.96 -9.80 2.32
C VAL A 76 3.75 -10.67 2.61
N TYR A 77 2.90 -11.00 1.62
CA TYR A 77 1.75 -11.88 1.86
C TYR A 77 2.15 -13.28 2.34
N ARG A 78 3.24 -13.84 1.79
CA ARG A 78 3.78 -15.14 2.25
C ARG A 78 4.31 -15.04 3.67
N PHE A 79 5.04 -13.98 3.99
CA PHE A 79 5.52 -13.72 5.34
C PHE A 79 4.35 -13.65 6.33
N VAL A 80 3.32 -12.86 6.02
CA VAL A 80 2.11 -12.75 6.86
C VAL A 80 1.45 -14.11 7.05
N HIS A 81 1.20 -14.85 5.96
CA HIS A 81 0.58 -16.18 6.04
C HIS A 81 1.36 -17.16 6.91
N ARG A 82 2.70 -17.13 6.88
CA ARG A 82 3.54 -18.01 7.71
C ARG A 82 3.51 -17.64 9.20
N HIS A 83 3.31 -16.37 9.51
CA HIS A 83 3.35 -15.86 10.88
C HIS A 83 1.98 -15.77 11.53
N LEU A 84 0.89 -15.86 10.76
CA LEU A 84 -0.47 -15.81 11.28
C LEU A 84 -0.87 -17.16 11.89
N GLU A 85 -1.53 -17.14 13.04
CA GLU A 85 -2.15 -18.34 13.63
C GLU A 85 -3.27 -18.87 12.72
N PRO A 86 -3.55 -20.18 12.73
CA PRO A 86 -4.78 -20.72 12.12
C PRO A 86 -6.01 -19.99 12.66
N GLY A 87 -6.82 -19.41 11.77
CA GLY A 87 -8.00 -18.60 12.13
C GLY A 87 -7.70 -17.14 12.50
N GLY A 88 -6.45 -16.70 12.42
CA GLY A 88 -6.06 -15.31 12.64
C GLY A 88 -6.60 -14.37 11.57
N LEU A 89 -6.66 -13.08 11.90
CA LEU A 89 -7.20 -12.03 11.03
C LEU A 89 -6.10 -11.36 10.20
N PHE A 90 -6.27 -11.32 8.88
CA PHE A 90 -5.49 -10.45 8.01
C PHE A 90 -6.35 -9.33 7.45
N LEU A 91 -5.99 -8.08 7.75
CA LEU A 91 -6.64 -6.88 7.21
C LEU A 91 -5.65 -6.13 6.33
N PHE A 92 -6.00 -5.97 5.05
CA PHE A 92 -5.24 -5.20 4.08
C PHE A 92 -6.07 -4.02 3.58
N MET A 93 -5.57 -2.80 3.76
CA MET A 93 -6.24 -1.58 3.35
C MET A 93 -5.30 -0.71 2.53
N ASP A 94 -5.44 -0.73 1.21
CA ASP A 94 -4.55 -0.01 0.32
C ASP A 94 -5.29 0.68 -0.84
N ARG A 95 -4.61 1.62 -1.49
CA ARG A 95 -5.10 2.25 -2.73
C ARG A 95 -4.76 1.34 -3.90
N VAL A 96 -5.78 0.98 -4.68
CA VAL A 96 -5.60 0.28 -5.95
C VAL A 96 -5.77 1.26 -7.09
N ARG A 97 -4.84 1.25 -8.04
CA ARG A 97 -4.99 1.99 -9.29
C ARG A 97 -5.87 1.17 -10.22
N LEU A 98 -7.06 1.69 -10.52
CA LEU A 98 -7.91 1.10 -11.54
C LEU A 98 -7.34 1.42 -12.93
N PRO A 99 -7.35 0.46 -13.88
CA PRO A 99 -7.04 0.78 -15.26
C PRO A 99 -8.02 1.86 -15.75
N ALA A 100 -7.51 2.78 -16.57
CA ALA A 100 -8.38 3.78 -17.20
C ALA A 100 -9.49 3.06 -17.97
N ALA A 101 -10.72 3.56 -17.86
CA ALA A 101 -11.82 3.04 -18.67
C ALA A 101 -11.39 3.05 -20.14
N PRO A 102 -11.68 1.99 -20.92
CA PRO A 102 -11.42 2.02 -22.35
C PRO A 102 -12.12 3.25 -22.91
N THR A 103 -11.34 4.19 -23.44
CA THR A 103 -11.90 5.33 -24.15
C THR A 103 -12.63 4.73 -25.35
N CYS A 104 -13.93 4.97 -25.43
CA CYS A 104 -14.68 4.63 -26.63
C CYS A 104 -14.03 5.41 -27.77
N GLY A 105 -13.40 4.68 -28.71
CA GLY A 105 -12.63 5.29 -29.79
C GLY A 105 -13.52 6.27 -30.54
N ASN A 106 -13.10 7.54 -30.59
CA ASN A 106 -13.68 8.47 -31.56
C ASN A 106 -13.35 7.93 -32.94
N GLY A 107 -14.35 7.33 -33.59
CA GLY A 107 -14.32 6.96 -34.98
C GLY A 107 -13.85 8.14 -35.82
N SER A 108 -12.97 7.81 -36.76
CA SER A 108 -12.42 8.66 -37.82
C SER A 108 -13.34 9.79 -38.28
N SER A 109 -12.89 11.04 -38.09
CA SER A 109 -13.38 12.16 -38.91
C SER A 109 -12.48 12.27 -40.15
N SER A 110 -12.90 11.57 -41.20
CA SER A 110 -12.40 11.71 -42.56
C SER A 110 -12.37 13.17 -43.03
N LYS A 111 -11.34 13.49 -43.81
CA LYS A 111 -11.02 14.80 -44.41
C LYS A 111 -12.25 15.51 -45.00
N ARG A 112 -12.44 16.78 -44.64
CA ARG A 112 -13.10 17.78 -45.52
C ARG A 112 -12.12 18.93 -45.76
N ASN A 113 -11.36 18.81 -46.84
CA ASN A 113 -10.66 19.95 -47.42
C ASN A 113 -11.59 20.49 -48.52
N THR A 114 -12.18 21.67 -48.31
CA THR A 114 -13.03 22.33 -49.30
C THR A 114 -12.61 23.77 -49.50
N ARG A 115 -12.37 24.10 -50.79
CA ARG A 115 -12.32 25.43 -51.45
C ARG A 115 -11.08 26.30 -51.19
N ALA A 116 -10.52 27.02 -52.18
CA ALA A 116 -10.82 27.13 -53.60
C ALA A 116 -9.62 27.76 -54.35
N GLU A 117 -9.56 27.48 -55.64
CA GLU A 117 -8.72 28.11 -56.67
C GLU A 117 -8.85 29.64 -56.75
N LYS A 118 -7.73 30.28 -57.09
CA LYS A 118 -7.53 31.23 -58.21
C LYS A 118 -6.11 31.80 -58.10
N ALA A 119 -5.30 31.99 -59.13
CA ALA A 119 -5.39 31.75 -60.56
C ALA A 119 -3.94 31.80 -61.07
N GLY A 120 -3.60 30.99 -62.07
CA GLY A 120 -2.39 31.25 -62.87
C GLY A 120 -2.60 32.44 -63.80
N ASN A 121 -1.56 33.22 -64.05
CA ASN A 121 -1.19 33.59 -65.42
C ASN A 121 0.27 34.09 -65.52
N ASN A 122 0.88 33.77 -66.66
CA ASN A 122 2.23 34.08 -67.17
C ASN A 122 2.52 35.60 -67.21
N SER A 123 3.75 36.14 -67.28
CA SER A 123 5.02 35.69 -67.89
C SER A 123 6.24 36.24 -67.13
#